data_AF-A0A519KW76-F1
#
_entry.id   AF-A0A519KW76-F1
#
_cell.length_a   1.000
_cell.length_b   1.000
_cell.length_c   1.000
_cell.angle_alpha   90.00
_cell.angle_beta   90.00
_cell.angle_gamma   90.00
#
_symmetry.space_group_name_H-M   'P 1'
#
loop_
_entity.id
_entity.type
_entity.pdbx_description
1 polymer ?
#
loop_
_entity_poly.entity_id
_entity_poly.type
_entity_poly.pdbx_seq_one_letter_code
_entity_poly.pdbx_strand_id
1 'polypeptide(L)' 'MSPLKSQTQVRAELSELIAEAVVETDDARRQGLLVLADHWSDILRRRKAVGPVRDSHHYG' A
#
# COMPACT_ATOMS: atom_id res chain seq x y z
N MET A 1 21.45 0.25 -2.83
CA MET A 1 20.04 -0.03 -2.45
C MET A 1 19.20 1.12 -2.96
N SER A 2 18.26 0.87 -3.89
CA SER A 2 17.35 1.93 -4.35
C SER A 2 16.56 2.47 -3.16
N PRO A 3 16.40 3.80 -3.03
CA PRO A 3 15.62 4.35 -1.93
C PRO A 3 14.19 3.78 -2.00
N LEU A 4 13.72 3.24 -0.87
CA LEU A 4 12.35 2.72 -0.75
C LEU A 4 11.37 3.84 -1.18
N LYS A 5 10.45 3.53 -2.10
CA LYS A 5 9.41 4.48 -2.56
C LYS A 5 8.76 5.17 -1.35
N SER A 6 8.59 6.49 -1.43
CA SER A 6 7.94 7.29 -0.39
C SER A 6 6.48 6.85 -0.17
N GLN A 7 5.86 7.24 0.95
CA GLN A 7 4.46 6.89 1.21
C GLN A 7 3.52 7.46 0.12
N THR A 8 3.80 8.66 -0.39
CA THR A 8 3.04 9.29 -1.48
C THR A 8 3.19 8.50 -2.77
N GLN A 9 4.40 8.05 -3.11
CA GLN A 9 4.64 7.22 -4.30
C GLN A 9 3.89 5.89 -4.20
N VAL A 10 3.93 5.22 -3.04
CA VAL A 10 3.18 3.97 -2.84
C VAL A 10 1.67 4.18 -2.98
N ARG A 11 1.13 5.31 -2.49
CA ARG A 11 -0.30 5.64 -2.65
C ARG A 11 -0.69 5.91 -4.11
N ALA A 12 0.18 6.57 -4.87
CA ALA A 12 -0.05 6.83 -6.30
C ALA A 12 -0.14 5.50 -7.07
N GLU A 13 0.83 4.62 -6.89
CA GLU A 13 0.90 3.31 -7.56
C GLU A 13 -0.28 2.42 -7.19
N LEU A 14 -0.69 2.42 -5.92
CA LEU A 14 -1.90 1.73 -5.48
C LEU A 14 -3.15 2.25 -6.24
N SER A 15 -3.27 3.57 -6.37
CA SER A 15 -4.42 4.19 -7.04
C SER A 15 -4.43 3.87 -8.54
N GLU A 16 -3.26 3.87 -9.19
CA GLU A 16 -3.10 3.52 -10.60
C GLU A 16 -3.50 2.07 -10.87
N LEU A 17 -3.01 1.12 -10.06
CA LEU A 17 -3.36 -0.30 -10.21
C LEU A 17 -4.86 -0.56 -10.05
N ILE A 18 -5.51 0.14 -9.11
CA ILE A 18 -6.97 0.05 -8.93
C ILE A 18 -7.70 0.65 -10.15
N ALA A 19 -7.25 1.81 -10.63
CA ALA A 19 -7.87 2.46 -11.80
C ALA A 19 -7.77 1.56 -13.05
N GLU A 20 -6.62 0.93 -13.27
CA GLU A 20 -6.43 -0.06 -14.35
C GLU A 20 -7.34 -1.27 -14.16
N ALA A 21 -7.43 -1.82 -12.93
CA ALA A 21 -8.27 -2.98 -12.66
C ALA A 21 -9.76 -2.72 -12.89
N VAL A 22 -10.25 -1.50 -12.57
CA VAL A 22 -11.67 -1.13 -12.72
C VAL A 22 -12.13 -1.20 -14.18
N VAL A 23 -11.28 -0.79 -15.12
CA VAL A 23 -11.61 -0.78 -16.56
C VAL A 23 -11.18 -2.05 -17.28
N GLU A 24 -10.39 -2.91 -16.63
CA GLU A 24 -9.90 -4.16 -17.22
C GLU A 24 -11.05 -5.13 -17.46
N THR A 25 -11.11 -5.70 -18.66
CA THR A 25 -12.16 -6.61 -19.11
C THR A 25 -11.76 -8.08 -18.98
N ASP A 26 -10.46 -8.38 -19.06
CA ASP A 26 -9.94 -9.72 -18.83
C ASP A 26 -9.86 -10.03 -17.33
N ASP A 27 -10.59 -11.04 -16.89
CA ASP A 27 -10.71 -11.37 -15.47
C ASP A 27 -9.37 -11.80 -14.84
N ALA A 28 -8.52 -12.51 -15.59
CA ALA A 28 -7.22 -12.97 -15.09
C ALA A 28 -6.26 -11.78 -14.89
N ARG A 29 -6.24 -10.85 -15.84
CA ARG A 29 -5.45 -9.62 -15.77
C ARG A 29 -5.98 -8.68 -14.69
N ARG A 30 -7.30 -8.52 -14.58
CA ARG A 30 -7.94 -7.77 -13.49
C ARG A 30 -7.52 -8.31 -12.13
N GLN A 31 -7.57 -9.64 -11.95
CA GLN A 31 -7.15 -10.28 -10.72
C GLN A 31 -5.66 -10.05 -10.42
N GLY A 32 -4.79 -10.11 -11.43
CA GLY A 32 -3.36 -9.79 -11.30
C GLY A 32 -3.12 -8.37 -10.79
N LEU A 33 -3.82 -7.38 -11.36
CA LEU A 33 -3.74 -5.97 -10.94
C LEU A 33 -4.19 -5.78 -9.49
N LEU A 34 -5.29 -6.44 -9.09
CA LEU A 34 -5.80 -6.36 -7.72
C LEU A 34 -4.85 -6.99 -6.69
N VAL A 35 -4.16 -8.08 -7.04
CA VAL A 35 -3.12 -8.68 -6.18
C VAL A 35 -1.95 -7.72 -5.98
N LEU A 36 -1.51 -7.02 -7.03
CA LEU A 36 -0.46 -6.00 -6.93
C LEU A 36 -0.92 -4.82 -6.08
N ALA A 37 -2.18 -4.38 -6.22
CA ALA A 37 -2.77 -3.34 -5.40
C ALA A 37 -2.81 -3.75 -3.92
N ASP A 38 -3.24 -4.98 -3.61
CA ASP A 38 -3.26 -5.49 -2.23
C ASP A 38 -1.86 -5.46 -1.61
N HIS A 39 -0.82 -5.83 -2.36
CA HIS A 39 0.57 -5.76 -1.87
C HIS A 39 0.99 -4.33 -1.45
N TRP A 40 0.63 -3.32 -2.24
CA TRP A 40 0.92 -1.93 -1.89
C TRP A 40 0.10 -1.42 -0.70
N SER A 41 -1.16 -1.84 -0.60
CA SER A 41 -2.00 -1.58 0.58
C SER A 41 -1.36 -2.15 1.84
N ASP A 42 -0.81 -3.36 1.74
CA ASP A 42 -0.10 -4.03 2.83
C ASP A 42 1.14 -3.26 3.29
N ILE A 43 1.95 -2.76 2.36
CA ILE A 43 3.10 -1.91 2.67
C ILE A 43 2.66 -0.65 3.42
N LEU A 44 1.57 0.01 2.99
CA LEU A 44 1.04 1.19 3.68
C LEU A 44 0.55 0.86 5.09
N ARG A 45 -0.15 -0.26 5.28
CA ARG A 45 -0.62 -0.73 6.60
C ARG A 45 0.55 -0.96 7.55
N ARG A 46 1.60 -1.66 7.09
CA ARG A 46 2.80 -1.93 7.89
C ARG A 46 3.53 -0.64 8.27
N ARG A 47 3.68 0.31 7.35
CA ARG A 47 4.29 1.62 7.63
C ARG A 47 3.48 2.42 8.65
N LYS A 48 2.14 2.33 8.63
CA LYS A 48 1.28 2.96 9.63
C LYS A 48 1.40 2.30 11.01
N ALA A 49 1.53 0.98 11.07
CA ALA A 49 1.72 0.24 12.32
C ALA A 49 3.07 0.53 13.00
N VAL A 50 4.07 0.99 12.23
CA VAL A 50 5.39 1.43 12.72
C VAL A 50 5.41 2.94 13.07
N GLY A 51 4.32 3.68 12.84
CA GLY A 51 4.12 5.05 13.32
C GLY A 51 4.07 5.11 14.86
N PRO A 52 4.33 6.30 15.46
CA PRO A 52 4.95 6.42 16.78
C PRO A 52 4.29 5.50 17.78
N VAL A 53 5.08 4.58 18.32
CA VAL A 53 4.79 3.93 19.59
C VAL A 53 4.40 5.09 20.50
N ARG A 54 3.11 5.19 20.85
CA ARG A 54 2.70 6.00 21.98
C ARG A 54 3.38 5.31 23.15
N ASP A 55 4.57 5.80 23.50
CA ASP A 55 5.27 5.51 24.73
C ASP A 55 4.28 5.83 25.85
N SER A 56 3.50 4.82 26.21
CA SER A 56 2.65 4.83 27.37
C SER A 56 3.54 4.47 28.55
N HIS A 57 4.59 5.28 28.74
CA HIS A 57 5.27 5.39 30.02
C HIS A 57 4.38 6.25 30.91
N HIS A 58 3.29 5.65 31.38
CA HIS A 58 2.63 6.12 32.58
C HIS A 58 3.52 5.64 33.74
N TYR A 59 4.45 6.50 34.15
CA TYR A 59 5.18 6.38 35.42
C TYR A 59 4.82 7.59 36.27
N GLY A 60 4.38 7.34 37.50
CA GLY A 60 4.07 8.34 38.52
C GLY A 60 2.61 8.34 38.93
#